data_AF-A0A9E4CFH6-F1
#
_entry.id   AF-A0A9E4CFH6-F1
#
_cell.length_a   1.000
_cell.length_b   1.000
_cell.length_c   1.000
_cell.angle_alpha   90.00
_cell.angle_beta   90.00
_cell.angle_gamma   90.00
#
_symmetry.space_group_name_H-M   'P 1'
#
loop_
_entity.id
_entity.type
_entity.pdbx_description
1 polymer ?
#
loop_
_entity_poly.entity_id
_entity_poly.type
_entity_poly.pdbx_seq_one_letter_code
_entity_poly.pdbx_strand_id
1 'polypeptide(L)'
;MKMQSHLQVTPNRRFLQYEDGTPFFYLGDTAWELFHRLTLAEADRYLTNRAAKGFTVIQAVALAELEGLTTPNANGDLPLFDEDPTRLNDAYFRHVDAIVARANELGLIMGMLPTWGAYWRASGWNAHPIFTPESAYSYGQFLG
;
A
#
# COMPACT_ATOMS: atom_id res chain seq x y z
N MET A 1 -22.56 9.75 -7.36
CA MET A 1 -21.20 9.17 -7.32
C MET A 1 -20.24 10.35 -7.18
N LYS A 2 -19.54 10.51 -6.05
CA LYS A 2 -18.54 11.58 -5.92
C LYS A 2 -17.42 11.28 -6.92
N MET A 3 -17.12 12.23 -7.79
CA MET A 3 -15.98 12.17 -8.69
C MET A 3 -14.73 12.01 -7.83
N GLN A 4 -13.90 11.00 -8.07
CA GLN A 4 -12.63 10.85 -7.37
C GLN A 4 -11.73 12.01 -7.80
N SER A 5 -11.61 13.03 -6.95
CA SER A 5 -10.73 14.17 -7.17
C SER A 5 -9.33 13.82 -6.66
N HIS A 6 -8.30 14.15 -7.44
CA HIS A 6 -6.92 13.91 -7.02
C HIS A 6 -6.52 14.88 -5.91
N LEU A 7 -5.56 14.46 -5.07
CA LEU A 7 -4.91 15.35 -4.11
C LEU A 7 -3.85 16.18 -4.82
N GLN A 8 -3.75 17.44 -4.40
CA GLN A 8 -2.68 18.34 -4.79
C GLN A 8 -2.15 19.11 -3.59
N VAL A 9 -0.91 19.59 -3.71
CA VAL A 9 -0.32 20.53 -2.75
C VAL A 9 -0.97 21.90 -2.96
N THR A 10 -1.37 22.56 -1.87
CA THR A 10 -1.92 23.93 -1.95
C THR A 10 -0.93 24.91 -2.59
N PRO A 11 -1.37 26.01 -3.24
CA PRO A 11 -0.45 27.00 -3.84
C PRO A 11 0.56 27.60 -2.86
N ASN A 12 0.20 27.72 -1.57
CA ASN A 12 1.09 28.19 -0.52
C ASN A 12 2.05 27.10 0.03
N ARG A 13 1.97 25.87 -0.49
CA ARG A 13 2.83 24.71 -0.17
C ARG A 13 2.85 24.30 1.29
N ARG A 14 1.73 24.46 2.00
CA ARG A 14 1.62 24.12 3.43
C ARG A 14 0.62 23.02 3.74
N PHE A 15 -0.34 22.76 2.87
CA PHE A 15 -1.41 21.80 3.11
C PHE A 15 -1.69 20.97 1.86
N LEU A 16 -2.56 19.98 2.02
CA LEU A 16 -3.13 19.21 0.93
C LEU A 16 -4.57 19.65 0.71
N GLN A 17 -5.00 19.58 -0.54
CA GLN A 17 -6.39 19.83 -0.95
C GLN A 17 -6.74 18.91 -2.11
N TYR A 18 -8.02 18.72 -2.34
CA TYR A 18 -8.52 18.17 -3.60
C TYR A 18 -8.41 19.22 -4.71
N GLU A 19 -8.44 18.76 -5.96
CA GLU A 19 -8.43 19.61 -7.16
C GLU A 19 -9.56 20.66 -7.18
N ASP A 20 -10.71 20.35 -6.57
CA ASP A 20 -11.86 21.26 -6.46
C ASP A 20 -11.69 22.37 -5.41
N GLY A 21 -10.56 22.40 -4.69
CA GLY A 21 -10.29 23.38 -3.64
C GLY A 21 -10.62 22.90 -2.23
N THR A 22 -11.29 21.76 -2.06
CA THR A 22 -11.66 21.22 -0.74
C THR A 22 -10.40 20.87 0.06
N PRO A 23 -10.21 21.37 1.29
CA PRO A 23 -9.06 21.00 2.13
C PRO A 23 -9.03 19.50 2.44
N PHE A 24 -7.83 18.90 2.41
CA PHE A 24 -7.62 17.52 2.83
C PHE A 24 -6.78 17.49 4.11
N PHE A 25 -7.38 17.02 5.20
CA PHE A 25 -6.67 16.79 6.45
C PHE A 25 -6.12 15.36 6.46
N TYR A 26 -4.79 15.22 6.51
CA TYR A 26 -4.13 13.93 6.58
C TYR A 26 -4.20 13.39 8.02
N LEU A 27 -5.13 12.47 8.26
CA LEU A 27 -5.24 11.71 9.50
C LEU A 27 -4.97 10.24 9.18
N GLY A 28 -3.74 9.81 9.42
CA GLY A 28 -3.25 8.49 9.05
C GLY A 28 -3.39 7.45 10.17
N ASP A 29 -3.79 6.22 9.81
CA ASP A 29 -3.54 5.02 10.61
C ASP A 29 -2.48 4.13 9.94
N THR A 30 -1.86 3.27 10.72
CA THR A 30 -0.75 2.42 10.26
C THR A 30 -1.11 0.94 10.34
N ALA A 31 -1.22 0.30 9.16
CA ALA A 31 -1.47 -1.13 9.01
C ALA A 31 -0.48 -1.74 8.00
N TRP A 32 0.80 -1.82 8.38
CA TRP A 32 1.88 -2.28 7.50
C TRP A 32 1.56 -3.61 6.81
N GLU A 33 1.10 -4.59 7.57
CA GLU A 33 0.84 -5.95 7.12
C GLU A 33 -0.57 -6.13 6.50
N LEU A 34 -1.28 -5.05 6.16
CA LEU A 34 -2.67 -5.10 5.69
C LEU A 34 -2.88 -6.08 4.52
N PHE A 35 -2.02 -6.02 3.50
CA PHE A 35 -2.15 -6.87 2.31
C PHE A 35 -1.64 -8.30 2.54
N HIS A 36 -0.68 -8.46 3.46
CA HIS A 36 -0.03 -9.74 3.72
C HIS A 36 -0.83 -10.61 4.69
N ARG A 37 -1.27 -10.05 5.83
CA ARG A 37 -1.81 -10.87 6.93
C ARG A 37 -3.33 -10.94 6.98
N LEU A 38 -4.05 -10.04 6.32
CA LEU A 38 -5.51 -10.01 6.39
C LEU A 38 -6.16 -10.65 5.17
N THR A 39 -7.22 -11.42 5.42
CA THR A 39 -8.21 -11.75 4.39
C THR A 39 -8.99 -10.50 3.97
N LEU A 40 -9.71 -10.57 2.84
CA LEU A 40 -10.53 -9.44 2.38
C LEU A 40 -11.62 -9.04 3.40
N ALA A 41 -12.21 -10.02 4.09
CA ALA A 41 -13.22 -9.77 5.11
C ALA A 41 -12.64 -9.08 6.37
N GLU A 42 -11.42 -9.44 6.77
CA GLU A 42 -10.74 -8.80 7.89
C GLU A 42 -10.25 -7.39 7.52
N ALA A 43 -9.76 -7.22 6.30
CA ALA A 43 -9.41 -5.91 5.75
C ALA A 43 -10.64 -4.99 5.70
N ASP A 44 -11.78 -5.47 5.20
CA ASP A 44 -13.04 -4.70 5.21
C ASP A 44 -13.45 -4.28 6.62
N ARG A 45 -13.41 -5.21 7.58
CA ARG A 45 -13.71 -4.90 8.99
C ARG A 45 -12.78 -3.83 9.55
N TYR A 46 -11.48 -3.92 9.27
CA TYR A 46 -10.49 -2.94 9.69
C TYR A 46 -10.76 -1.57 9.05
N LEU A 47 -10.87 -1.51 7.72
CA LEU A 47 -11.06 -0.28 6.95
C LEU A 47 -12.36 0.42 7.34
N THR A 48 -13.46 -0.33 7.46
CA THR A 48 -14.76 0.20 7.90
C THR A 48 -14.65 0.82 9.31
N ASN A 49 -13.91 0.18 10.22
CA ASN A 49 -13.65 0.73 11.54
C ASN A 49 -12.86 2.06 11.47
N ARG A 50 -11.89 2.16 10.56
CA ARG A 50 -11.08 3.38 10.40
C ARG A 50 -11.85 4.52 9.77
N ALA A 51 -12.62 4.23 8.73
CA ALA A 51 -13.54 5.20 8.14
C ALA A 51 -14.54 5.74 9.17
N ALA A 52 -15.14 4.86 9.98
CA ALA A 52 -16.08 5.26 11.04
C ALA A 52 -15.45 6.14 12.14
N LYS A 53 -14.12 6.06 12.32
CA LYS A 53 -13.36 6.90 13.27
C LYS A 53 -12.82 8.18 12.63
N GLY A 54 -13.08 8.41 11.35
CA GLY A 54 -12.68 9.63 10.63
C GLY A 54 -11.24 9.66 10.15
N PHE A 55 -10.52 8.52 10.15
CA PHE A 55 -9.23 8.45 9.45
C PHE A 55 -9.43 8.76 7.97
N THR A 56 -8.44 9.40 7.35
CA THR A 56 -8.46 9.74 5.92
C THR A 56 -7.39 9.01 5.12
N VAL A 57 -6.36 8.49 5.78
CA VAL A 57 -5.27 7.74 5.14
C VAL A 57 -4.98 6.45 5.90
N ILE A 58 -4.74 5.36 5.16
CA ILE A 58 -4.23 4.10 5.70
C ILE A 58 -2.85 3.84 5.11
N GLN A 59 -1.84 3.72 5.96
CA GLN A 59 -0.48 3.38 5.56
C GLN A 59 -0.30 1.87 5.58
N ALA A 60 0.12 1.30 4.45
CA ALA A 60 0.33 -0.13 4.27
C ALA A 60 1.50 -0.37 3.30
N VAL A 61 2.08 -1.57 3.30
CA VAL A 61 3.21 -1.91 2.43
C VAL A 61 2.89 -3.09 1.52
N ALA A 62 3.17 -2.96 0.22
CA ALA A 62 2.88 -4.00 -0.76
C ALA A 62 3.80 -5.24 -0.60
N LEU A 63 5.12 -5.03 -0.42
CA LEU A 63 6.08 -6.06 -0.01
C LEU A 63 6.40 -5.91 1.48
N ALA A 64 5.70 -6.69 2.30
CA ALA A 64 5.62 -6.51 3.75
C ALA A 64 6.91 -6.89 4.51
N GLU A 65 7.11 -6.36 5.72
CA GLU A 65 8.35 -6.55 6.49
C GLU A 65 8.49 -7.98 7.02
N LEU A 66 7.41 -8.47 7.65
CA LEU A 66 7.47 -9.65 8.51
C LEU A 66 7.28 -10.91 7.69
N GLU A 67 8.37 -11.43 7.13
CA GLU A 67 8.40 -12.61 6.25
C GLU A 67 7.57 -12.41 4.97
N GLY A 68 7.38 -11.17 4.53
CA GLY A 68 6.45 -10.82 3.45
C GLY A 68 6.79 -11.37 2.07
N LEU A 69 8.02 -11.87 1.85
CA LEU A 69 8.44 -12.52 0.61
C LEU A 69 8.50 -14.05 0.70
N THR A 70 8.41 -14.62 1.90
CA THR A 70 8.67 -16.05 2.15
C THR A 70 7.50 -16.76 2.81
N THR A 71 6.60 -16.02 3.47
CA THR A 71 5.33 -16.52 3.98
C THR A 71 4.20 -16.03 3.08
N PRO A 72 3.30 -16.93 2.64
CA PRO A 72 2.17 -16.52 1.83
C PRO A 72 1.19 -15.62 2.60
N ASN A 73 0.45 -14.80 1.86
CA ASN A 73 -0.65 -14.05 2.43
C ASN A 73 -1.78 -14.96 2.94
N ALA A 74 -2.84 -14.36 3.50
CA ALA A 74 -4.00 -15.08 3.99
C ALA A 74 -4.71 -15.98 2.95
N ASN A 75 -4.44 -15.80 1.66
CA ASN A 75 -5.00 -16.60 0.55
C ASN A 75 -4.04 -17.69 0.06
N GLY A 76 -2.81 -17.77 0.57
CA GLY A 76 -1.80 -18.73 0.14
C GLY A 76 -0.88 -18.23 -0.99
N ASP A 77 -0.89 -16.93 -1.29
CA ASP A 77 -0.07 -16.33 -2.35
C ASP A 77 1.15 -15.57 -1.81
N LEU A 78 2.33 -15.81 -2.38
CA LEU A 78 3.50 -14.94 -2.20
C LEU A 78 3.41 -13.74 -3.17
N PRO A 79 3.98 -12.57 -2.86
CA PRO A 79 3.96 -11.42 -3.75
C PRO A 79 4.87 -11.59 -4.99
N LEU A 80 5.97 -12.33 -4.83
CA LEU A 80 7.00 -12.52 -5.86
C LEU A 80 7.28 -14.02 -6.04
N PHE A 81 7.62 -14.43 -7.26
CA PHE A 81 8.19 -15.74 -7.51
C PHE A 81 9.71 -15.67 -7.35
N ASP A 82 10.27 -16.62 -6.59
CA ASP A 82 11.72 -16.74 -6.34
C ASP A 82 12.35 -15.46 -5.76
N GLU A 83 11.56 -14.68 -5.01
CA GLU A 83 11.94 -13.37 -4.44
C GLU A 83 12.44 -12.35 -5.48
N ASP A 84 12.10 -12.56 -6.75
CA ASP A 84 12.52 -11.71 -7.86
C ASP A 84 11.49 -10.58 -8.08
N PRO A 85 11.86 -9.30 -7.84
CA PRO A 85 10.96 -8.16 -8.00
C PRO A 85 10.49 -7.90 -9.45
N THR A 86 11.04 -8.62 -10.43
CA THR A 86 10.58 -8.59 -11.82
C THR A 86 9.56 -9.69 -12.13
N ARG A 87 9.32 -10.62 -11.19
CA ARG A 87 8.44 -11.77 -11.33
C ARG A 87 7.32 -11.73 -10.29
N LEU A 88 6.40 -10.80 -10.51
CA LEU A 88 5.25 -10.55 -9.65
C LEU A 88 4.23 -11.68 -9.73
N ASN A 89 3.54 -11.96 -8.63
CA ASN A 89 2.41 -12.88 -8.61
C ASN A 89 1.08 -12.12 -8.70
N ASP A 90 0.44 -12.17 -9.86
CA ASP A 90 -0.85 -11.52 -10.12
C ASP A 90 -1.97 -11.92 -9.14
N ALA A 91 -1.92 -13.13 -8.53
CA ALA A 91 -2.90 -13.52 -7.52
C ALA A 91 -2.78 -12.67 -6.25
N TYR A 92 -1.55 -12.44 -5.77
CA TYR A 92 -1.29 -11.57 -4.62
C TYR A 92 -1.70 -10.12 -4.92
N PHE A 93 -1.34 -9.57 -6.08
CA PHE A 93 -1.65 -8.18 -6.40
C PHE A 93 -3.14 -7.94 -6.67
N ARG A 94 -3.89 -8.94 -7.15
CA ARG A 94 -5.37 -8.85 -7.18
C ARG A 94 -5.98 -8.71 -5.78
N HIS A 95 -5.37 -9.29 -4.75
CA HIS A 95 -5.78 -9.08 -3.36
C HIS A 95 -5.44 -7.68 -2.87
N VAL A 96 -4.27 -7.14 -3.24
CA VAL A 96 -3.90 -5.73 -3.00
C VAL A 96 -4.93 -4.79 -3.64
N ASP A 97 -5.24 -5.00 -4.92
CA ASP A 97 -6.22 -4.21 -5.68
C ASP A 97 -7.59 -4.21 -5.01
N ALA A 98 -8.07 -5.38 -4.58
CA ALA A 98 -9.37 -5.50 -3.91
C ALA A 98 -9.42 -4.69 -2.60
N ILE A 99 -8.35 -4.72 -1.81
CA ILE A 99 -8.26 -3.94 -0.56
C ILE A 99 -8.17 -2.44 -0.85
N VAL A 100 -7.39 -2.03 -1.86
CA VAL A 100 -7.28 -0.61 -2.28
C VAL A 100 -8.62 -0.09 -2.79
N ALA A 101 -9.32 -0.87 -3.63
CA ALA A 101 -10.64 -0.54 -4.12
C ALA A 101 -11.63 -0.38 -2.94
N ARG A 102 -11.57 -1.28 -1.96
CA ARG A 102 -12.42 -1.20 -0.78
C ARG A 102 -12.11 0.02 0.09
N ALA A 103 -10.84 0.36 0.28
CA ALA A 103 -10.46 1.59 0.98
C ALA A 103 -11.02 2.84 0.27
N ASN A 104 -10.92 2.88 -1.06
CA ASN A 104 -11.47 3.96 -1.88
C ASN A 104 -13.01 4.09 -1.76
N GLU A 105 -13.75 2.97 -1.74
CA GLU A 105 -15.20 2.96 -1.52
C GLU A 105 -15.59 3.59 -0.16
N LEU A 106 -14.73 3.43 0.84
CA LEU A 106 -14.91 3.96 2.19
C LEU A 106 -14.39 5.41 2.34
N GLY A 107 -13.85 6.00 1.27
CA GLY A 107 -13.28 7.35 1.28
C GLY A 107 -11.92 7.46 1.97
N LEU A 108 -11.19 6.34 2.06
CA LEU A 108 -9.83 6.27 2.61
C LEU A 108 -8.81 6.30 1.48
N ILE A 109 -7.77 7.13 1.61
CA ILE A 109 -6.63 7.14 0.68
C ILE A 109 -5.58 6.13 1.17
N MET A 110 -5.01 5.37 0.25
CA MET A 110 -3.91 4.46 0.58
C MET A 110 -2.57 5.19 0.53
N GLY A 111 -1.91 5.30 1.68
CA GLY A 111 -0.50 5.68 1.79
C GLY A 111 0.39 4.46 1.57
N MET A 112 0.53 4.05 0.32
CA MET A 112 1.17 2.77 -0.02
C MET A 112 2.70 2.90 -0.08
N LEU A 113 3.38 2.13 0.74
CA LEU A 113 4.81 1.87 0.58
C LEU A 113 4.98 0.79 -0.49
N PRO A 114 5.79 1.03 -1.54
CA PRO A 114 6.06 0.01 -2.57
C PRO A 114 6.68 -1.26 -1.97
N THR A 115 7.56 -1.10 -1.00
CA THR A 115 8.32 -2.19 -0.39
C THR A 115 8.84 -1.78 0.97
N TRP A 116 9.06 -2.74 1.87
CA TRP A 116 9.79 -2.46 3.10
C TRP A 116 11.25 -2.09 2.83
N GLY A 117 11.84 -1.30 3.73
CA GLY A 117 13.19 -0.74 3.53
C GLY A 117 14.30 -1.79 3.50
N ALA A 118 14.11 -2.91 4.19
CA ALA A 118 15.04 -4.04 4.22
C ALA A 118 15.34 -4.61 2.82
N TYR A 119 14.40 -4.51 1.89
CA TYR A 119 14.46 -5.10 0.55
C TYR A 119 15.26 -4.29 -0.47
N TRP A 120 15.62 -3.05 -0.17
CA TRP A 120 16.50 -2.26 -1.02
C TRP A 120 17.78 -1.80 -0.30
N ARG A 121 17.75 -1.74 1.04
CA ARG A 121 18.89 -1.30 1.83
C ARG A 121 19.78 -2.48 2.24
N ALA A 122 21.02 -2.47 1.79
CA ALA A 122 22.04 -3.47 2.13
C ALA A 122 22.63 -3.36 3.57
N SER A 123 22.04 -2.56 4.47
CA SER A 123 22.54 -2.37 5.84
C SER A 123 21.39 -2.26 6.85
N GLY A 124 21.54 -2.92 8.00
CA GLY A 124 20.53 -2.97 9.06
C GLY A 124 20.41 -4.36 9.68
N TRP A 125 19.62 -4.49 10.75
CA TRP A 125 19.49 -5.74 11.51
C TRP A 125 18.85 -6.88 10.70
N ASN A 126 18.00 -6.54 9.72
CA ASN A 126 17.30 -7.47 8.82
C ASN A 126 17.54 -7.13 7.33
N ALA A 127 18.75 -6.71 6.95
CA ALA A 127 19.02 -6.35 5.56
C ALA A 127 18.86 -7.56 4.63
N HIS A 128 17.99 -7.45 3.62
CA HIS A 128 17.67 -8.49 2.65
C HIS A 128 17.45 -7.88 1.26
N PRO A 129 18.46 -7.24 0.66
CA PRO A 129 18.27 -6.49 -0.56
C PRO A 129 17.97 -7.42 -1.74
N ILE A 130 16.82 -7.22 -2.39
CA ILE A 130 16.39 -7.90 -3.63
C ILE A 130 16.32 -6.95 -4.82
N PHE A 131 16.36 -5.63 -4.58
CA PHE A 131 16.23 -4.63 -5.63
C PHE A 131 17.60 -4.18 -6.19
N THR A 132 17.65 -4.07 -7.51
CA THR A 132 18.57 -3.22 -8.29
C THR A 132 17.84 -1.97 -8.78
N PRO A 133 18.53 -0.92 -9.28
CA PRO A 133 17.86 0.22 -9.91
C PRO A 133 16.91 -0.16 -11.05
N GLU A 134 17.29 -1.14 -11.89
CA GLU A 134 16.52 -1.57 -13.06
C GLU A 134 15.25 -2.33 -12.66
N SER A 135 15.37 -3.23 -11.69
CA SER A 135 14.22 -3.96 -11.16
C SER A 135 13.29 -3.06 -10.33
N ALA A 136 13.84 -2.10 -9.58
CA ALA A 136 13.05 -1.09 -8.87
C ALA A 136 12.27 -0.19 -9.84
N TYR A 137 12.87 0.19 -10.97
CA TYR A 137 12.17 0.91 -12.04
C TYR A 137 11.01 0.10 -12.62
N SER A 138 11.27 -1.16 -12.99
CA SER A 138 10.26 -2.06 -13.56
C SER A 138 9.10 -2.31 -12.59
N TYR A 139 9.41 -2.54 -11.31
CA TYR A 139 8.42 -2.70 -10.25
C TYR A 139 7.61 -1.41 -10.02
N GLY A 140 8.27 -0.25 -10.03
CA GLY A 140 7.60 1.05 -9.93
C GLY A 140 6.61 1.28 -11.07
N GLN A 141 6.98 0.95 -12.31
CA GLN A 141 6.07 1.05 -13.47
C GLN A 141 4.85 0.15 -13.35
N PHE A 142 5.00 -1.03 -12.75
CA PHE A 142 3.87 -1.93 -12.49
C PHE A 142 2.89 -1.33 -11.46
N LEU A 143 3.39 -0.71 -10.39
CA LEU A 143 2.56 -0.12 -9.34
C LEU A 143 1.79 1.14 -9.77
N GLY A 144 2.37 1.94 -10.68
CA GLY A 144 1.76 3.17 -11.19
C GLY A 144 2.60 4.43 -11.00
#